data_AF-A0A815VZ27-F1
#
_entry.id   AF-A0A815VZ27-F1
#
_cell.length_a   1.000
_cell.length_b   1.000
_cell.length_c   1.000
_cell.angle_alpha   90.00
_cell.angle_beta   90.00
_cell.angle_gamma   90.00
#
_symmetry.space_group_name_H-M   'P 1'
#
loop_
_entity.id
_entity.type
_entity.pdbx_description
1 polymer ?
#
loop_
_entity_poly.entity_id
_entity_poly.type
_entity_poly.pdbx_seq_one_letter_code
_entity_poly.pdbx_strand_id
1 'polypeptide(L)'
;SRQGNNDKKYVQDLLWEDRNEIAKLYRDGARFYICGSAKKLGTSVKSCFLKIVADIKQCNEEEATEIFEKISLERFSVDVFA
;
A
#
# COMPACT_ATOMS: atom_id res chain seq x y z
N SER A 1 12.84 -7.74 9.23
CA SER A 1 12.22 -9.02 9.64
C SER A 1 13.04 -9.89 10.60
N ARG A 2 14.38 -9.96 10.52
CA ARG A 2 15.20 -10.94 11.28
C ARG A 2 15.87 -10.42 12.56
N GLN A 3 15.64 -9.17 12.95
CA GLN A 3 16.17 -8.59 14.19
C GLN A 3 15.03 -8.37 15.20
N GLY A 4 15.19 -8.92 16.40
CA GLY A 4 14.35 -8.68 17.59
C GLY A 4 12.90 -9.16 17.50
N ASN A 5 12.24 -9.24 18.66
CA ASN A 5 10.81 -9.46 18.73
C ASN A 5 10.08 -8.11 18.60
N ASN A 6 10.03 -7.58 17.38
CA ASN A 6 9.29 -6.37 17.05
C ASN A 6 8.07 -6.75 16.19
N ASP A 7 6.96 -6.05 16.41
CA ASP A 7 5.71 -6.23 15.67
C ASP A 7 5.81 -5.68 14.23
N LYS A 8 6.79 -4.81 13.96
CA LYS A 8 7.04 -4.20 12.65
C LYS A 8 8.13 -4.98 11.90
N LYS A 9 7.76 -6.04 11.20
CA LYS A 9 8.73 -6.97 10.57
C LYS A 9 8.92 -6.74 9.08
N TYR A 10 7.90 -6.22 8.40
CA TYR A 10 7.81 -6.09 6.96
C TYR A 10 7.27 -4.72 6.55
N VAL A 11 7.46 -4.36 5.27
CA VAL A 11 7.12 -3.02 4.78
C VAL A 11 5.63 -2.70 4.91
N GLN A 12 4.74 -3.68 4.75
CA GLN A 12 3.30 -3.45 4.90
C GLN A 12 2.90 -3.10 6.35
N ASP A 13 3.71 -3.48 7.33
CA ASP A 13 3.46 -3.14 8.74
C ASP A 13 3.72 -1.64 8.96
N LEU A 14 4.79 -1.11 8.33
CA LEU A 14 5.12 0.31 8.34
C LEU A 14 4.11 1.13 7.52
N LEU A 15 3.69 0.63 6.36
CA LEU A 15 2.67 1.30 5.54
C LEU A 15 1.36 1.51 6.32
N TRP A 16 0.95 0.53 7.13
CA TRP A 16 -0.27 0.65 7.93
C TRP A 16 -0.13 1.67 9.07
N GLU A 17 1.02 1.70 9.73
CA GLU A 17 1.31 2.69 10.77
C GLU A 17 1.29 4.11 10.19
N ASP A 18 1.97 4.31 9.07
CA ASP A 18 2.13 5.61 8.40
C ASP A 18 0.96 5.97 7.46
N ARG A 19 -0.16 5.22 7.51
CA ARG A 19 -1.28 5.34 6.57
C ARG A 19 -1.82 6.76 6.40
N ASN A 20 -1.83 7.55 7.47
CA ASN A 20 -2.27 8.95 7.42
C ASN A 20 -1.31 9.84 6.63
N GLU A 21 0.00 9.64 6.80
CA GLU A 21 1.01 10.39 6.04
C GLU A 21 1.02 9.93 4.58
N ILE A 22 0.86 8.63 4.31
CA ILE A 22 0.71 8.10 2.95
C ILE A 22 -0.51 8.73 2.25
N ALA A 23 -1.65 8.80 2.93
CA ALA A 23 -2.85 9.43 2.41
C ALA A 23 -2.68 10.93 2.17
N LYS A 24 -1.87 11.61 2.99
CA LYS A 24 -1.49 13.01 2.79
C LYS A 24 -0.57 13.17 1.57
N LEU A 25 0.50 12.38 1.46
CA LEU A 25 1.41 12.39 0.31
C LEU A 25 0.65 12.13 -1.00
N TYR A 26 -0.30 11.20 -1.00
CA TYR A 26 -1.18 10.98 -2.14
C TYR A 26 -1.97 12.25 -2.52
N ARG A 27 -2.58 12.93 -1.55
CA ARG A 27 -3.31 14.19 -1.77
C ARG A 27 -2.39 15.31 -2.27
N ASP A 28 -1.14 15.31 -1.83
CA ASP A 28 -0.11 16.26 -2.24
C ASP A 28 0.50 15.92 -3.62
N GLY A 29 -0.01 14.89 -4.31
CA GLY A 29 0.36 14.55 -5.69
C GLY A 29 1.54 13.57 -5.81
N ALA A 30 1.89 12.86 -4.73
CA ALA A 30 2.96 11.88 -4.77
C ALA A 30 2.68 10.71 -5.74
N ARG A 31 3.76 10.11 -6.24
CA ARG A 31 3.75 8.87 -7.00
C ARG A 31 4.42 7.76 -6.19
N PHE A 32 3.81 6.59 -6.16
CA PHE A 32 4.27 5.42 -5.45
C PHE A 32 5.03 4.47 -6.37
N TYR A 33 6.13 3.91 -5.86
CA TYR A 33 6.97 2.97 -6.59
C TYR A 33 7.12 1.69 -5.77
N ILE A 34 6.89 0.55 -6.41
CA ILE A 34 7.02 -0.77 -5.79
C ILE A 34 7.98 -1.59 -6.64
N CYS A 35 9.09 -2.04 -6.05
CA CYS A 35 10.05 -2.91 -6.73
C CYS A 35 10.40 -4.14 -5.89
N GLY A 36 10.63 -5.28 -6.55
CA GLY A 36 11.04 -6.52 -5.88
C GLY A 36 10.12 -7.72 -6.17
N SER A 37 9.89 -8.58 -5.17
CA SER A 37 9.17 -9.84 -5.38
C SER A 37 7.67 -9.61 -5.62
N ALA A 38 7.17 -9.95 -6.80
CA ALA A 38 5.75 -9.82 -7.13
C ALA A 38 4.85 -10.62 -6.17
N LYS A 39 5.23 -11.88 -5.94
CA LYS A 39 4.42 -12.85 -5.17
C LYS A 39 4.26 -12.48 -3.70
N LYS A 40 5.29 -11.90 -3.09
CA LYS A 40 5.29 -11.57 -1.65
C LYS A 40 5.07 -10.08 -1.43
N LEU A 41 5.95 -9.25 -1.97
CA LEU A 41 5.95 -7.81 -1.73
C LEU A 41 4.80 -7.12 -2.46
N GLY A 42 4.63 -7.41 -3.76
CA GLY A 42 3.55 -6.81 -4.55
C GLY A 42 2.17 -7.07 -3.93
N THR A 43 1.90 -8.33 -3.59
CA THR A 43 0.65 -8.73 -2.93
C THR A 43 0.47 -8.07 -1.56
N SER A 44 1.48 -8.11 -0.68
CA SER A 44 1.32 -7.57 0.69
C SER A 44 1.14 -6.06 0.71
N VAL A 45 1.85 -5.34 -0.16
CA VAL A 45 1.73 -3.89 -0.32
C VAL A 45 0.36 -3.54 -0.89
N LYS A 46 -0.10 -4.22 -1.95
CA LYS A 46 -1.44 -4.00 -2.54
C LYS A 46 -2.54 -4.19 -1.50
N SER A 47 -2.53 -5.31 -0.76
CA SER A 47 -3.51 -5.57 0.28
C SER A 47 -3.48 -4.53 1.41
N CYS A 48 -2.31 -4.00 1.75
CA CYS A 48 -2.19 -2.93 2.74
C CYS A 48 -2.80 -1.61 2.22
N PHE A 49 -2.48 -1.21 0.98
CA PHE A 49 -3.06 0.00 0.39
C PHE A 49 -4.58 -0.06 0.27
N LEU A 50 -5.15 -1.22 -0.07
CA LEU A 50 -6.60 -1.41 -0.07
C LEU A 50 -7.22 -1.14 1.31
N LYS A 51 -6.60 -1.65 2.37
CA LYS A 51 -7.02 -1.37 3.76
C LYS A 51 -6.89 0.12 4.10
N ILE A 52 -5.82 0.77 3.66
CA ILE A 52 -5.63 2.22 3.87
C ILE A 52 -6.73 3.00 3.16
N VAL A 53 -7.07 2.65 1.91
CA VAL A 53 -8.16 3.29 1.17
C VAL A 53 -9.49 3.11 1.89
N ALA A 54 -9.81 1.88 2.31
CA ALA A 54 -11.04 1.58 3.06
C ALA A 54 -11.11 2.39 4.38
N ASP A 55 -10.02 2.45 5.14
CA ASP A 55 -9.92 3.21 6.40
C ASP A 55 -10.10 4.72 6.18
N ILE A 56 -9.44 5.30 5.17
CA ILE A 56 -9.48 6.74 4.92
C ILE A 56 -10.81 7.18 4.28
N LYS A 57 -11.41 6.32 3.44
CA LYS A 57 -12.67 6.61 2.73
C LYS A 57 -13.90 6.12 3.47
N GLN A 58 -13.73 5.32 4.54
CA GLN A 58 -14.81 4.69 5.29
C GLN A 58 -15.77 3.92 4.36
N CYS A 59 -15.18 3.15 3.44
CA CYS A 59 -15.89 2.40 2.40
C CYS A 59 -15.69 0.90 2.58
N ASN A 60 -16.48 0.08 1.89
CA ASN A 60 -16.30 -1.36 1.92
C ASN A 60 -15.10 -1.80 1.04
N GLU A 61 -14.77 -3.09 1.06
CA GLU A 61 -13.61 -3.64 0.34
C GLU A 61 -13.75 -3.56 -1.19
N GLU A 62 -14.96 -3.73 -1.72
CA GLU A 62 -15.23 -3.64 -3.16
C GLU A 62 -15.02 -2.21 -3.64
N GLU A 63 -15.61 -1.23 -2.95
CA GLU A 63 -15.43 0.19 -3.21
C GLU A 63 -13.96 0.62 -3.09
N ALA A 64 -13.26 0.13 -2.06
CA ALA A 64 -11.84 0.40 -1.87
C ALA A 64 -10.99 -0.16 -3.03
N THR A 65 -11.38 -1.31 -3.57
CA THR A 65 -10.72 -1.94 -4.72
C THR A 65 -10.88 -1.09 -5.97
N GLU A 66 -12.08 -0.65 -6.29
CA GLU A 66 -12.33 0.20 -7.46
C GLU A 66 -11.58 1.54 -7.36
N ILE A 67 -11.56 2.15 -6.16
CA ILE A 67 -10.82 3.38 -5.91
C ILE A 67 -9.32 3.15 -6.11
N PHE A 68 -8.78 2.08 -5.52
CA PHE A 68 -7.37 1.77 -5.61
C PHE A 68 -6.93 1.44 -7.03
N GLU A 69 -7.74 0.74 -7.82
CA GLU A 69 -7.43 0.45 -9.23
C GLU A 69 -7.23 1.73 -10.04
N LYS A 70 -8.14 2.71 -9.89
CA LYS A 70 -8.00 4.03 -10.52
C LYS A 70 -6.72 4.74 -10.09
N ILE A 71 -6.43 4.76 -8.79
CA ILE A 71 -5.21 5.36 -8.25
C ILE A 71 -3.96 4.65 -8.79
N SER A 72 -4.00 3.33 -8.87
CA SER A 72 -2.85 2.51 -9.27
C SER A 72 -2.43 2.79 -10.72
N LEU A 73 -3.38 3.04 -11.61
CA LEU A 73 -3.09 3.34 -13.02
C LEU A 73 -2.35 4.68 -13.20
N GLU A 74 -2.65 5.67 -12.37
CA GLU A 74 -2.09 7.02 -12.49
C GLU A 74 -0.84 7.26 -11.63
N ARG A 75 -0.86 6.70 -10.41
CA ARG A 75 0.07 7.04 -9.32
C ARG A 75 0.92 5.88 -8.84
N PHE A 76 0.79 4.67 -9.37
CA PHE A 76 1.68 3.56 -9.05
C PHE A 76 2.55 3.17 -10.24
N SER A 77 3.82 2.94 -9.97
CA SER A 77 4.76 2.31 -10.91
C SER A 77 5.32 1.06 -10.24
N VAL A 78 5.03 -0.10 -10.83
CA VAL A 78 5.35 -1.40 -10.24
C VAL A 78 6.36 -2.10 -11.14
N ASP A 79 7.54 -2.36 -10.58
CA ASP A 79 8.63 -3.11 -11.22
C ASP A 79 8.94 -4.37 -10.39
N VAL A 80 8.09 -5.38 -10.54
CA VAL A 80 8.14 -6.60 -9.75
C VAL A 80 8.41 -7.82 -10.62
N PHE A 81 9.26 -8.71 -10.12
CA PHE A 81 9.73 -9.90 -10.82
C PHE A 81 9.17 -11.18 -10.18
N ALA A 82 8.98 -12.22 -10.99
CA ALA A 82 8.31 -13.48 -10.63
C ALA A 82 9.19 -14.50 -9.92
#